data_AF-A0A9W7E2G8-F1
#
_entry.id   AF-A0A9W7E2G8-F1
#
_cell.length_a   1.000
_cell.length_b   1.000
_cell.length_c   1.000
_cell.angle_alpha   90.00
_cell.angle_beta   90.00
_cell.angle_gamma   90.00
#
_symmetry.space_group_name_H-M   'P 1'
#
loop_
_entity.id
_entity.type
_entity.pdbx_description
1 polymer ?
#
loop_
_entity_poly.entity_id
_entity_poly.type
_entity_poly.pdbx_seq_one_letter_code
_entity_poly.pdbx_strand_id
1 'polypeptide(L)'
;MFKNAYQTGPSVPIFAPTGTKPCKQWTVAGNVSRSYDKASNGLAIECTGHSAKMSLPKRGGLDLRQRFLVVQLKLDPERQFTIGIGVESKDNVSTRRR
;
A
#
# COMPACT_ATOMS: atom_id res chain seq x y z
N MET A 1 4.83 9.17 8.64
CA MET A 1 3.37 9.06 8.85
C MET A 1 3.01 8.34 10.14
N PHE A 2 3.70 7.25 10.49
CA PHE A 2 3.43 6.40 11.65
C PHE A 2 4.40 6.64 12.83
N LYS A 3 5.22 7.70 12.80
CA LYS A 3 6.26 7.97 13.81
C LYS A 3 5.77 7.90 15.26
N ASN A 4 4.55 8.39 15.50
CA ASN A 4 3.93 8.44 16.83
C ASN A 4 2.79 7.41 17.01
N ALA A 5 2.60 6.52 16.04
CA ALA A 5 1.59 5.46 16.14
C ALA A 5 2.12 4.30 16.99
N TYR A 6 1.20 3.55 17.61
CA TYR A 6 1.54 2.30 18.28
C TYR A 6 2.04 1.27 17.25
N GLN A 7 3.27 0.77 17.44
CA GLN A 7 3.97 -0.09 16.47
C GLN A 7 4.51 -1.40 17.05
N THR A 8 4.29 -1.66 18.34
CA THR A 8 4.82 -2.82 19.07
C THR A 8 3.87 -4.02 19.09
N GLY A 9 2.76 -3.97 18.35
CA GLY A 9 1.86 -5.11 18.16
C GLY A 9 2.40 -6.16 17.18
N PRO A 10 1.68 -7.28 16.98
CA PRO A 10 2.07 -8.34 16.05
C PRO A 10 2.25 -7.85 14.60
N SER A 11 1.47 -6.85 14.20
CA SER A 11 1.60 -6.16 12.92
C SER A 11 1.12 -4.71 13.06
N VAL A 12 1.51 -3.87 12.09
CA VAL A 12 1.02 -2.49 11.97
C VAL A 12 0.18 -2.40 10.70
N PRO A 13 -1.16 -2.31 10.81
CA PRO A 13 -2.01 -2.23 9.64
C PRO A 13 -1.87 -0.84 8.99
N ILE A 14 -1.36 -0.83 7.76
CA ILE A 14 -1.15 0.40 6.97
C ILE A 14 -2.38 0.71 6.10
N PHE A 15 -3.09 -0.33 5.68
CA PHE A 15 -4.20 -0.23 4.76
C PHE A 15 -5.20 -1.36 4.99
N ALA A 16 -6.48 -1.02 4.88
CA ALA A 16 -7.57 -1.97 4.77
C ALA A 16 -8.58 -1.44 3.73
N PRO A 17 -9.15 -2.31 2.88
CA PRO A 17 -10.16 -1.91 1.89
C PRO A 17 -11.54 -1.63 2.53
N THR A 18 -11.70 -1.94 3.82
CA THR A 18 -12.92 -1.74 4.61
C THR A 18 -13.02 -0.31 5.17
N GLY A 19 -14.17 0.05 5.75
CA GLY A 19 -14.42 1.38 6.32
C GLY A 19 -14.87 2.44 5.32
N THR A 20 -15.17 3.65 5.78
CA THR A 20 -15.77 4.70 4.92
C THR A 20 -14.81 5.24 3.86
N LYS A 21 -13.53 5.47 4.21
CA LYS A 21 -12.52 6.06 3.29
C LYS A 21 -11.16 5.33 3.37
N PRO A 22 -11.02 4.13 2.76
CA PRO A 22 -9.82 3.29 2.84
C PRO A 22 -8.59 3.95 2.20
N CYS A 23 -8.79 4.71 1.12
CA CYS A 23 -7.73 5.42 0.42
C CYS A 23 -7.46 6.82 0.97
N LYS A 24 -8.01 7.22 2.14
CA LYS A 24 -7.90 8.60 2.67
C LYS A 24 -6.45 9.08 2.80
N GLN A 25 -5.54 8.18 3.16
CA GLN A 25 -4.13 8.49 3.35
C GLN A 25 -3.29 8.27 2.09
N TRP A 26 -3.86 7.61 1.08
CA TRP A 26 -3.21 7.25 -0.17
C TRP A 26 -3.37 8.34 -1.22
N THR A 27 -2.34 8.53 -2.04
CA THR A 27 -2.50 9.29 -3.30
C THR A 27 -2.92 8.30 -4.37
N VAL A 28 -4.04 8.60 -5.03
CA VAL A 28 -4.68 7.74 -6.01
C VAL A 28 -4.79 8.49 -7.33
N ALA A 29 -4.41 7.84 -8.43
CA ALA A 29 -4.52 8.38 -9.79
C ALA A 29 -5.10 7.31 -10.72
N GLY A 30 -5.79 7.73 -11.78
CA GLY A 30 -6.42 6.84 -12.76
C GLY A 30 -7.66 6.12 -12.22
N ASN A 31 -7.99 4.97 -12.81
CA ASN A 31 -9.18 4.21 -12.46
C ASN A 31 -8.89 3.28 -11.27
N VAL A 32 -9.19 3.79 -10.08
CA VAL A 32 -9.07 3.06 -8.81
C VAL A 32 -10.41 3.09 -8.10
N SER A 33 -10.97 1.92 -7.85
CA SER A 33 -12.29 1.77 -7.26
C SER A 33 -12.26 0.71 -6.16
N ARG A 34 -13.35 0.63 -5.40
CA ARG A 34 -13.54 -0.45 -4.43
C ARG A 34 -14.52 -1.43 -5.01
N SER A 35 -14.15 -2.71 -5.03
CA SER A 35 -15.00 -3.80 -5.47
C SER A 35 -15.03 -4.91 -4.43
N TYR A 36 -16.09 -5.69 -4.44
CA TYR A 36 -16.20 -6.89 -3.61
C TYR A 36 -15.73 -8.08 -4.43
N ASP A 37 -14.68 -8.76 -3.96
CA ASP A 37 -14.14 -9.94 -4.61
C ASP A 37 -14.78 -11.20 -4.03
N LYS A 38 -15.53 -11.90 -4.87
CA LYS A 38 -16.25 -13.13 -4.48
C LYS A 38 -15.30 -14.24 -4.06
N ALA A 39 -14.12 -14.34 -4.68
CA ALA A 39 -13.16 -15.41 -4.41
C ALA A 39 -12.55 -15.29 -3.00
N SER A 40 -12.25 -14.07 -2.56
CA SER A 40 -11.77 -13.80 -1.20
C SER A 40 -12.88 -13.51 -0.19
N ASN A 41 -14.15 -13.43 -0.64
CA ASN A 41 -15.30 -13.04 0.19
C ASN A 41 -15.04 -11.72 0.93
N GLY A 42 -14.50 -10.72 0.24
CA GLY A 42 -14.00 -9.50 0.87
C GLY A 42 -14.01 -8.28 -0.02
N LEU A 43 -13.92 -7.10 0.59
CA LEU A 43 -13.68 -5.86 -0.14
C LEU A 43 -12.22 -5.80 -0.59
N ALA A 44 -11.98 -5.30 -1.79
CA ALA A 44 -10.68 -5.04 -2.36
C ALA A 44 -10.64 -3.63 -2.98
N ILE A 45 -9.44 -3.09 -3.14
CA ILE A 45 -9.22 -1.93 -4.00
C ILE A 45 -8.71 -2.45 -5.33
N GLU A 46 -9.47 -2.13 -6.37
CA GLU A 46 -9.17 -2.46 -7.74
C GLU A 46 -8.47 -1.28 -8.39
N CYS A 47 -7.28 -1.53 -8.93
CA CYS A 47 -6.44 -0.52 -9.58
C CYS A 47 -6.20 -0.99 -11.01
N THR A 48 -7.00 -0.50 -11.95
CA THR A 48 -7.03 -1.03 -13.33
C THR A 48 -6.79 0.07 -14.37
N GLY A 49 -6.06 -0.27 -15.43
CA GLY A 49 -5.73 0.65 -16.51
C GLY A 49 -4.32 1.24 -16.40
N HIS A 50 -3.82 1.75 -17.52
CA HIS A 50 -2.41 2.12 -17.69
C HIS A 50 -1.95 3.26 -16.75
N SER A 51 -2.84 4.21 -16.44
CA SER A 51 -2.55 5.34 -15.56
C SER A 51 -2.93 5.11 -14.09
N ALA A 52 -3.48 3.93 -13.76
CA ALA A 52 -3.94 3.63 -12.42
C ALA A 52 -2.75 3.41 -11.47
N LYS A 53 -2.70 4.21 -10.41
CA LYS A 53 -1.60 4.18 -9.45
C LYS A 53 -2.09 4.53 -8.06
N MET A 54 -1.56 3.80 -7.08
CA MET A 54 -1.69 4.11 -5.66
C MET A 54 -0.30 4.29 -5.06
N SER A 55 -0.12 5.34 -4.25
CA SER A 55 1.14 5.58 -3.56
C SER A 55 0.95 6.14 -2.16
N LEU A 56 1.83 5.72 -1.26
CA LEU A 56 1.89 6.15 0.14
C LEU A 56 3.36 6.30 0.56
N PRO A 57 3.71 7.30 1.38
CA PRO A 57 2.87 8.41 1.85
C PRO A 57 2.74 9.53 0.81
N LYS A 58 1.75 10.42 0.96
CA LYS A 58 1.60 11.60 0.09
C LYS A 58 2.79 12.58 0.20
N ARG A 59 3.41 12.66 1.38
CA ARG A 59 4.63 13.44 1.68
C ARG A 59 5.41 12.75 2.82
N GLY A 60 6.74 12.85 2.81
CA GLY A 60 7.61 12.28 3.84
C GLY A 60 7.79 10.76 3.74
N GLY A 61 8.15 10.12 4.85
CA GLY A 61 8.27 8.66 4.99
C GLY A 61 7.09 8.02 5.72
N LEU A 62 7.00 6.68 5.68
CA LEU A 62 6.03 5.95 6.50
C LEU A 62 6.42 5.96 7.98
N ASP A 63 7.72 6.03 8.30
CA ASP A 63 8.26 5.92 9.68
C ASP A 63 7.90 4.58 10.35
N LEU A 64 7.85 3.52 9.55
CA LEU A 64 7.63 2.16 10.02
C LEU A 64 8.95 1.53 10.43
N ARG A 65 8.95 0.76 11.52
CA ARG A 65 10.15 0.09 12.06
C ARG A 65 10.13 -1.43 11.87
N GLN A 66 9.07 -1.96 11.27
CA GLN A 66 8.88 -3.40 11.07
C GLN A 66 9.88 -3.92 10.04
N ARG A 67 10.47 -5.08 10.30
CA ARG A 67 11.42 -5.74 9.38
C ARG A 67 10.75 -6.34 8.15
N PHE A 68 9.46 -6.64 8.26
CA PHE A 68 8.71 -7.35 7.24
C PHE A 68 7.54 -6.49 6.76
N LEU A 69 7.29 -6.54 5.45
CA LEU A 69 6.13 -5.94 4.81
C LEU A 69 5.34 -7.07 4.14
N VAL A 70 4.05 -7.16 4.46
CA VAL A 70 3.13 -8.10 3.82
C VAL A 70 2.16 -7.31 2.95
N VAL A 71 2.07 -7.71 1.68
CA VAL A 71 1.13 -7.13 0.72
C VAL A 71 0.33 -8.27 0.10
N GLN A 72 -0.99 -8.16 0.12
CA GLN A 72 -1.89 -9.11 -0.53
C GLN A 72 -2.38 -8.49 -1.84
N LEU A 73 -2.10 -9.17 -2.95
CA LEU A 73 -2.42 -8.72 -4.31
C LEU A 73 -3.11 -9.84 -5.07
N LYS A 74 -4.15 -9.49 -5.83
CA LYS A 74 -4.75 -10.37 -6.85
C LYS A 74 -4.30 -9.85 -8.21
N LEU A 75 -3.45 -10.61 -8.89
CA LEU A 75 -2.90 -10.22 -10.18
C LEU A 75 -3.63 -10.96 -11.30
N ASP A 76 -3.90 -10.23 -12.38
CA ASP A 76 -4.34 -10.81 -13.65
C ASP A 76 -3.08 -11.25 -14.41
N PRO A 77 -2.94 -12.56 -14.77
CA PRO A 77 -1.76 -13.08 -15.46
C PRO A 77 -1.45 -12.37 -16.78
N GLU A 78 -2.44 -11.78 -17.43
CA GLU A 78 -2.30 -11.12 -18.74
C GLU A 78 -1.89 -9.65 -18.63
N ARG A 79 -1.82 -9.10 -17.41
CA ARG A 79 -1.55 -7.68 -17.18
C ARG A 79 -0.23 -7.46 -16.48
N GLN A 80 0.43 -6.36 -16.87
CA GLN A 80 1.64 -5.91 -16.20
C GLN A 80 1.31 -5.23 -14.88
N PHE A 81 2.12 -5.50 -13.86
CA PHE A 81 2.03 -4.89 -12.54
C PHE A 81 3.43 -4.48 -12.06
N THR A 82 3.51 -3.42 -11.26
CA THR A 82 4.76 -2.99 -10.62
C THR A 82 4.47 -2.43 -9.24
N ILE A 83 5.29 -2.82 -8.26
CA ILE A 83 5.30 -2.26 -6.90
C ILE A 83 6.67 -1.66 -6.63
N GLY A 84 6.71 -0.47 -6.03
CA GLY A 84 7.97 0.17 -5.63
C GLY A 84 8.00 0.44 -4.14
N ILE A 85 9.08 0.07 -3.47
CA ILE A 85 9.27 0.23 -2.03
C ILE A 85 10.53 1.06 -1.77
N GLY A 86 10.36 2.21 -1.11
CA GLY A 86 11.48 2.99 -0.60
C GLY A 86 11.85 2.53 0.80
N VAL A 87 13.13 2.25 1.03
CA VAL A 87 13.65 1.90 2.36
C VAL A 87 14.76 2.90 2.72
N GLU A 88 14.69 3.41 3.93
CA GLU A 88 15.68 4.34 4.48
C GLU A 88 16.48 3.61 5.57
N SER A 89 17.80 3.57 5.41
CA SER A 89 18.68 3.11 6.48
C SER A 89 19.02 4.29 7.41
N LYS A 90 19.32 3.99 8.68
CA LYS A 90 19.86 4.98 9.64
C LYS A 90 21.16 5.61 9.17
N ASP A 91 21.86 4.96 8.23
CA ASP A 91 23.12 5.42 7.67
C ASP A 91 22.94 6.51 6.58
N ASN A 92 21.72 7.05 6.41
CA ASN A 92 21.33 8.04 5.40
C ASN A 92 21.49 7.58 3.93
N VAL A 93 21.66 6.28 3.68
CA VAL A 93 21.64 5.72 2.32
C VAL A 93 20.19 5.33 1.97
N SER A 94 19.53 6.16 1.16
CA SER A 94 18.20 5.86 0.62
C SER A 94 18.33 4.78 -0.46
N THR A 95 17.74 3.60 -0.23
CA THR A 95 17.73 2.50 -1.21
C THR A 95 16.30 2.27 -1.69
N ARG A 96 16.06 2.46 -2.99
CA ARG A 96 14.78 2.14 -3.62
C ARG A 96 14.82 0.71 -4.15
N ARG A 97 13.96 -0.17 -3.61
CA ARG A 97 13.74 -1.51 -4.15
C ARG A 97 12.55 -1.45 -5.11
N ARG A 98 12.79 -1.83 -6.37
CA ARG A 98 11.77 -1.91 -7.43
C ARG A 98 11.36 -3.35 -7.63
#